data_AF-A0A075H143-F1
#
_entry.id   AF-A0A075H143-F1
#
_cell.length_a   1.000
_cell.length_b   1.000
_cell.length_c   1.000
_cell.angle_alpha   90.00
_cell.angle_beta   90.00
_cell.angle_gamma   90.00
#
_symmetry.space_group_name_H-M   'P 1'
#
loop_
_entity.id
_entity.type
_entity.pdbx_description
1 polymer ?
#
loop_
_entity_poly.entity_id
_entity_poly.type
_entity_poly.pdbx_seq_one_letter_code
_entity_poly.pdbx_strand_id
1 'polypeptide(L)' 'MDTPKEIESVEWNEEGKKWVTKKIQIEEYHGFTECRYCQKPMSHNVKINGEFKVIYTKCGCSKSN' A
#
# COMPACT_ATOMS: atom_id res chain seq x y z
N MET A 1 -2.70 16.64 -16.36
CA MET A 1 -2.62 16.55 -14.89
C MET A 1 -2.96 15.12 -14.55
N ASP A 2 -1.93 14.30 -14.31
CA ASP A 2 -2.13 12.88 -14.04
C ASP A 2 -2.88 12.72 -12.72
N THR A 3 -3.96 11.98 -12.83
CA THR A 3 -5.00 11.65 -11.84
C THR A 3 -4.40 11.17 -10.52
N PRO A 4 -5.08 11.41 -9.37
CA PRO A 4 -4.74 10.72 -8.14
C PRO A 4 -4.72 9.21 -8.39
N LYS A 5 -3.58 8.59 -8.07
CA LYS A 5 -3.40 7.14 -8.21
C LYS A 5 -4.05 6.44 -7.01
N GLU A 6 -4.60 5.25 -7.25
CA GLU A 6 -5.18 4.41 -6.21
C GLU A 6 -4.20 3.29 -5.85
N ILE A 7 -3.94 3.08 -4.56
CA ILE A 7 -3.06 2.03 -4.04
C ILE A 7 -3.79 1.19 -3.00
N GLU A 8 -3.53 -0.11 -2.99
CA GLU A 8 -3.99 -1.00 -1.93
C GLU A 8 -3.12 -0.87 -0.68
N SER A 9 -3.75 -0.51 0.43
CA SER A 9 -3.18 -0.46 1.77
C SER A 9 -3.70 -1.62 2.61
N VAL A 10 -2.80 -2.29 3.33
CA VAL A 10 -3.16 -3.25 4.37
C VAL A 10 -3.00 -2.58 5.72
N GLU A 11 -4.09 -2.50 6.46
CA GLU A 11 -4.13 -1.90 7.78
C GLU A 11 -4.82 -2.82 8.79
N TRP A 12 -4.44 -2.69 10.06
CA TRP A 12 -5.06 -3.43 11.14
C TRP A 12 -6.36 -2.73 11.55
N ASN A 13 -7.48 -3.43 11.46
CA ASN A 13 -8.76 -2.97 11.97
C ASN A 13 -8.92 -3.46 13.42
N GLU A 14 -8.94 -2.51 14.36
CA GLU A 14 -9.07 -2.77 15.79
C GLU A 14 -10.44 -3.33 16.19
N GLU A 15 -11.52 -2.83 15.59
CA GLU A 15 -12.90 -3.25 15.91
C GLU A 15 -13.16 -4.71 15.53
N GLY A 16 -12.69 -5.10 14.35
CA GLY A 16 -12.82 -6.46 13.82
C GLY A 16 -11.65 -7.38 14.15
N LYS A 17 -10.63 -6.89 14.86
CA LYS A 17 -9.37 -7.59 15.19
C LYS A 17 -8.80 -8.37 13.99
N LYS A 18 -8.74 -7.71 12.84
CA LYS A 18 -8.30 -8.33 11.57
C LYS A 18 -7.57 -7.35 10.68
N TRP A 19 -6.69 -7.88 9.84
CA TRP A 19 -6.12 -7.12 8.74
C TRP A 19 -7.17 -6.90 7.66
N VAL A 20 -7.31 -5.65 7.22
CA VAL A 20 -8.20 -5.26 6.12
C VAL A 20 -7.40 -4.63 5.00
N THR A 21 -7.83 -4.88 3.77
CA THR A 21 -7.28 -4.20 2.60
C THR A 21 -8.22 -3.10 2.18
N LYS A 22 -7.70 -1.88 2.05
CA LYS A 22 -8.45 -0.72 1.57
C LYS A 22 -7.69 -0.05 0.43
N LYS A 23 -8.44 0.56 -0.47
CA LYS A 23 -7.91 1.39 -1.54
C LYS A 23 -7.84 2.82 -1.06
N ILE A 24 -6.69 3.47 -1.26
CA ILE A 24 -6.47 4.86 -0.87
C ILE A 24 -5.98 5.67 -2.06
N GLN A 25 -6.47 6.90 -2.14
CA GLN A 25 -6.05 7.87 -3.14
C GLN A 25 -4.78 8.59 -2.68
N ILE A 26 -3.85 8.78 -3.60
CA ILE A 26 -2.59 9.46 -3.34
C ILE A 26 -2.43 10.70 -4.23
N GLU A 27 -1.72 11.69 -3.72
CA GLU A 27 -1.40 12.92 -4.44
C GLU A 27 -0.14 12.73 -5.29
N GLU A 28 0.93 12.21 -4.68
CA GLU A 28 2.23 12.01 -5.32
C GLU A 28 2.79 10.61 -5.02
N TYR A 29 3.46 10.01 -6.01
CA TYR A 29 4.10 8.70 -5.89
C TYR A 29 5.61 8.84 -5.95
N HIS A 30 6.31 8.36 -4.91
CA HIS A 30 7.75 8.52 -4.76
C HIS A 30 8.55 7.21 -4.83
N GLY A 31 7.87 6.06 -4.97
CA GLY A 31 8.53 4.78 -5.17
C GLY A 31 7.96 3.69 -4.28
N PHE A 32 8.67 2.57 -4.23
CA PHE A 32 8.24 1.38 -3.50
C PHE A 32 9.44 0.54 -3.08
N THR A 33 9.22 -0.34 -2.10
CA THR A 33 10.15 -1.43 -1.78
C THR A 33 9.54 -2.74 -2.25
N GLU A 34 10.38 -3.67 -2.68
CA GLU A 34 9.95 -4.96 -3.22
C GLU A 34 10.22 -6.11 -2.26
N CYS A 35 9.37 -7.14 -2.34
CA CYS A 35 9.66 -8.43 -1.75
C CYS A 35 10.87 -9.06 -2.45
N ARG A 36 11.86 -9.51 -1.68
CA ARG A 36 13.06 -10.19 -2.23
C ARG A 36 12.76 -11.49 -2.97
N TYR A 37 11.61 -12.12 -2.71
CA TYR A 37 11.24 -13.41 -3.31
C TYR A 37 10.39 -13.25 -4.56
N CYS A 38 9.27 -12.53 -4.48
CA CYS A 38 8.34 -12.39 -5.61
C CYS A 38 8.54 -11.12 -6.43
N GLN A 39 9.44 -10.22 -6.02
CA GLN A 39 9.72 -8.94 -6.69
C GLN A 39 8.45 -8.10 -6.92
N LYS A 40 7.45 -8.25 -6.04
CA LYS A 40 6.25 -7.42 -6.00
C LYS A 40 6.39 -6.34 -4.92
N PRO A 41 5.74 -5.17 -5.10
CA PRO A 41 5.73 -4.14 -4.07
C PRO A 41 5.26 -4.66 -2.71
N MET A 42 5.96 -4.27 -1.66
CA MET A 42 5.61 -4.51 -0.25
C MET A 42 5.24 -3.22 0.47
N SER A 43 5.83 -2.10 0.06
CA SER A 43 5.41 -0.80 0.53
C SER A 43 5.55 0.24 -0.57
N HIS A 44 4.74 1.31 -0.48
CA HIS A 44 4.79 2.46 -1.37
C HIS A 44 5.10 3.71 -0.55
N ASN A 45 6.01 4.55 -1.03
CA ASN A 45 6.26 5.87 -0.48
C ASN A 45 5.44 6.88 -1.28
N VAL A 46 4.53 7.57 -0.62
CA VAL A 46 3.54 8.44 -1.26
C VAL A 46 3.33 9.71 -0.47
N LYS A 47 2.68 10.68 -1.09
CA LYS A 47 2.17 11.87 -0.41
C LYS A 47 0.65 11.85 -0.37
N ILE A 48 0.09 12.06 0.81
CA ILE A 48 -1.36 12.11 1.07
C ILE A 48 -1.61 13.27 2.03
N ASN A 49 -2.52 14.18 1.67
CA ASN A 49 -2.85 15.37 2.46
C ASN A 49 -1.61 16.22 2.78
N GLY A 50 -0.70 16.37 1.82
CA GLY A 50 0.55 17.11 2.01
C GLY A 50 1.64 16.40 2.82
N GLU A 51 1.39 15.22 3.38
CA GLU A 51 2.33 14.46 4.20
C GLU A 51 2.89 13.22 3.48
N PHE A 52 4.19 12.97 3.66
CA PHE A 52 4.81 11.72 3.20
C PHE A 52 4.42 10.55 4.10
N LYS A 53 3.93 9.48 3.49
CA LYS A 53 3.49 8.26 4.17
C LYS A 53 4.02 7.02 3.47
N VAL A 54 4.34 6.02 4.29
CA VAL A 54 4.63 4.67 3.80
C VAL A 54 3.37 3.84 3.93
N ILE A 55 2.88 3.35 2.80
CA ILE A 55 1.73 2.42 2.74
C ILE A 55 2.27 1.02 2.60
N TYR A 56 1.82 0.08 3.43
CA TYR A 56 2.12 -1.33 3.27
C TYR A 56 1.04 -2.02 2.44
N THR A 57 1.44 -2.92 1.56
CA THR A 57 0.53 -3.72 0.75
C THR A 57 0.74 -5.22 1.00
N LYS A 58 -0.25 -6.03 0.61
CA LYS A 58 -0.19 -7.48 0.80
C LYS A 58 0.88 -8.06 -0.11
N CYS A 59 1.88 -8.72 0.46
CA CYS A 59 2.94 -9.38 -0.32
C CYS A 59 2.35 -10.42 -1.27
N GLY A 60 2.84 -10.46 -2.51
CA GLY A 60 2.43 -11.46 -3.51
C GLY A 60 2.62 -12.91 -3.03
N CYS A 61 3.62 -13.18 -2.19
CA CYS A 61 3.84 -14.51 -1.60
C CYS A 61 2.70 -14.97 -0.66
N SER A 62 1.91 -14.04 -0.12
CA SER A 62 0.78 -14.34 0.75
C SER A 62 -0.53 -14.59 -0.01
N LYS A 63 -0.50 -14.54 -1.34
CA LYS A 63 -1.53 -15.12 -2.20
C LYS A 63 -1.21 -16.61 -2.38
N SER A 64 -1.32 -17.37 -1.30
CA SER A 64 -1.42 -18.82 -1.41
C SER A 64 -2.85 -19.14 -1.84
N ASN A 65 -2.99 -19.90 -2.94
CA ASN A 65 -4.25 -20.52 -3.36
C ASN A 65 -4.87 -21.36 -2.24
#